data_AF-A0A2K6UXG9-F1
#
_entry.id   AF-A0A2K6UXG9-F1
#
_cell.length_a   1.000
_cell.length_b   1.000
_cell.length_c   1.000
_cell.angle_alpha   90.00
_cell.angle_beta   90.00
_cell.angle_gamma   90.00
#
_symmetry.space_group_name_H-M   'P 1'
#
loop_
_entity.id
_entity.type
_entity.pdbx_description
1 polymer ?
#
loop_
_entity_poly.entity_id
_entity_poly.type
_entity_poly.pdbx_seq_one_letter_code
_entity_poly.pdbx_strand_id
1 'polypeptide(L)'
;MATPARLSLWRRFERLWAGSLGSRSLALAAVPLSSGSPWHLLGALCLQRPSLASKPLTPLQEEMASLLQQIETEKSLYSDHELRALDEGRRLEKKKADLYDDEDEQDILLVQDVEDRWEQRFVQFKPGARNDRTSLNRKLDTNLVLLVREKLGDEDVWMLPQAEWQPGETLGGTAERTLATLSENNMEAQFLGNAPCGHYKFKFPQALRTESNLRAKVFFFKALLLTGDFSQAGKQGQHVCVIKDELSDYLKPKYLAQVRRFLLDL
;
A
#
# COMPACT_ATOMS: atom_id res chain seq x y z
N MET A 1 44.53 8.11 -58.09
CA MET A 1 44.97 7.22 -59.17
C MET A 1 44.56 5.80 -58.83
N ALA A 2 43.78 5.20 -59.73
CA ALA A 2 43.64 3.77 -60.07
C ALA A 2 43.60 2.66 -58.97
N THR A 3 42.52 1.88 -59.03
CA THR A 3 42.34 0.48 -58.58
C THR A 3 43.22 -0.51 -59.38
N PRO A 4 43.33 -1.81 -59.01
CA PRO A 4 42.36 -2.87 -59.37
C PRO A 4 42.11 -3.90 -58.23
N ALA A 5 40.94 -4.48 -57.98
CA ALA A 5 40.10 -5.40 -58.76
C ALA A 5 40.71 -6.81 -59.02
N ARG A 6 40.12 -7.85 -58.39
CA ARG A 6 39.76 -9.16 -59.00
C ARG A 6 38.91 -9.97 -58.00
N LEU A 7 37.63 -10.20 -58.32
CA LEU A 7 37.03 -11.44 -58.84
C LEU A 7 37.00 -12.57 -57.80
N SER A 8 35.96 -13.37 -57.59
CA SER A 8 34.54 -13.47 -57.95
C SER A 8 34.20 -14.91 -57.55
N LEU A 9 33.11 -15.18 -56.83
CA LEU A 9 32.31 -16.35 -57.15
C LEU A 9 30.90 -16.22 -56.59
N TRP A 10 29.96 -16.28 -57.51
CA TRP A 10 28.53 -16.27 -57.31
C TRP A 10 28.08 -17.67 -56.88
N ARG A 11 27.11 -17.76 -55.96
CA ARG A 11 25.96 -18.62 -56.17
C ARG A 11 24.68 -17.96 -55.65
N ARG A 12 23.80 -17.80 -56.62
CA ARG A 12 22.40 -17.38 -56.60
C ARG A 12 21.56 -18.50 -55.99
N PHE A 13 20.65 -18.19 -55.07
CA PHE A 13 19.36 -18.85 -55.01
C PHE A 13 18.29 -17.79 -54.75
N GLU A 14 17.39 -17.67 -55.70
CA GLU A 14 16.32 -16.70 -55.77
C GLU A 14 15.04 -17.38 -55.27
N ARG A 15 14.13 -16.58 -54.69
CA ARG A 15 12.68 -16.81 -54.49
C ARG A 15 12.32 -17.71 -53.29
N LEU A 16 11.32 -17.43 -52.45
CA LEU A 16 10.05 -16.74 -52.70
C LEU A 16 9.34 -16.61 -51.33
N TRP A 17 8.92 -15.40 -50.92
CA TRP A 17 7.58 -15.05 -50.41
C TRP A 17 7.60 -13.74 -49.62
N ALA A 18 6.72 -12.84 -50.09
CA ALA A 18 6.41 -11.56 -49.48
C ALA A 18 5.60 -11.75 -48.20
N GLY A 19 6.00 -11.05 -47.15
CA GLY A 19 5.20 -10.82 -45.95
C GLY A 19 5.37 -9.37 -45.55
N SER A 20 4.49 -8.51 -46.08
CA SER A 20 4.42 -7.09 -45.71
C SER A 20 4.17 -6.95 -44.21
N LEU A 21 5.21 -6.59 -43.45
CA LEU A 21 5.08 -6.09 -42.08
C LEU A 21 4.49 -4.67 -42.15
N GLY A 22 3.16 -4.62 -42.22
CA GLY A 22 2.40 -3.39 -42.06
C GLY A 22 2.62 -2.84 -40.65
N SER A 23 3.37 -1.74 -40.56
CA SER A 23 3.37 -0.87 -39.39
C SER A 23 1.93 -0.40 -39.15
N ARG A 24 1.28 -0.95 -38.12
CA ARG A 24 -0.01 -0.45 -37.65
C ARG A 24 0.26 0.79 -36.81
N SER A 25 0.43 1.94 -37.45
CA SER A 25 0.18 3.20 -36.77
C SER A 25 -1.33 3.32 -36.55
N LEU A 26 -1.77 3.16 -35.30
CA LEU A 26 -3.09 3.64 -34.90
C LEU A 26 -2.99 5.16 -34.79
N ALA A 27 -3.11 5.85 -35.93
CA ALA A 27 -3.44 7.26 -35.93
C ALA A 27 -4.85 7.36 -35.34
N LEU A 28 -4.92 7.81 -34.07
CA LEU A 28 -6.17 8.27 -33.46
C LEU A 28 -6.63 9.47 -34.30
N ALA A 29 -7.55 9.21 -35.23
CA ALA A 29 -8.32 10.25 -35.85
C ALA A 29 -9.08 10.96 -34.72
N ALA A 30 -8.66 12.17 -34.40
CA ALA A 30 -9.37 13.06 -33.48
C ALA A 30 -10.74 13.34 -34.11
N VAL A 31 -11.76 12.63 -33.62
CA VAL A 31 -13.16 12.91 -33.94
C VAL A 31 -13.46 14.31 -33.39
N PRO A 32 -14.05 15.22 -34.19
CA PRO A 32 -14.46 16.52 -33.68
C PRO A 32 -15.50 16.33 -32.57
N LEU A 33 -15.20 16.86 -31.38
CA LEU A 33 -16.10 16.94 -30.23
C LEU A 33 -17.26 17.88 -30.56
N SER A 34 -18.31 17.38 -31.22
CA SER A 34 -19.57 18.12 -31.34
C SER A 34 -20.79 17.24 -31.05
N SER A 35 -20.91 16.88 -29.78
CA SER A 35 -22.17 16.79 -29.02
C SER A 35 -21.77 16.46 -27.58
N GLY A 36 -21.54 17.47 -26.75
CA GLY A 36 -21.11 17.27 -25.36
C GLY A 36 -22.12 16.36 -24.65
N SER A 37 -21.66 15.20 -24.16
CA SER A 37 -22.55 14.34 -23.38
C SER A 37 -23.00 15.10 -22.13
N PRO A 38 -24.26 14.98 -21.68
CA PRO A 38 -24.76 15.69 -20.49
C PRO A 38 -24.19 15.13 -19.17
N TRP A 39 -23.10 14.35 -19.26
CA TRP A 39 -22.41 13.68 -18.16
C TRP A 39 -21.01 14.27 -18.01
N HIS A 40 -20.75 14.89 -16.88
CA HIS A 40 -19.40 15.21 -16.45
C HIS A 40 -18.69 13.93 -16.03
N LEU A 41 -17.44 13.78 -16.47
CA LEU A 41 -16.56 12.69 -16.08
C LEU A 41 -15.66 13.19 -14.96
N LEU A 42 -15.72 12.52 -13.81
CA LEU A 42 -14.89 12.83 -12.65
C LEU A 42 -14.00 11.63 -12.35
N GLY A 43 -12.70 11.88 -12.17
CA GLY A 43 -11.74 10.91 -11.66
C GLY A 43 -11.59 11.10 -10.16
N ALA A 44 -12.01 10.12 -9.37
CA ALA A 44 -11.89 10.12 -7.92
C ALA A 44 -10.81 9.15 -7.46
N LEU A 45 -10.11 9.56 -6.40
CA LEU A 45 -9.02 8.84 -5.79
C LEU A 45 -9.45 8.23 -4.45
N CYS A 46 -9.36 6.92 -4.34
CA CYS A 46 -9.40 6.20 -3.07
C CYS A 46 -7.97 5.93 -2.61
N LEU A 47 -7.42 6.90 -1.88
CA LEU A 47 -6.11 6.76 -1.26
C LEU A 47 -6.24 5.97 0.04
N GLN A 48 -5.54 4.84 0.12
CA GLN A 48 -5.51 3.96 1.28
C GLN A 48 -4.14 3.98 1.93
N ARG A 49 -4.10 4.14 3.25
CA ARG A 49 -2.90 3.89 4.04
C ARG A 49 -2.97 2.45 4.58
N PRO A 50 -2.04 1.55 4.19
CA PRO A 50 -2.05 0.16 4.66
C PRO A 50 -1.77 0.06 6.17
N SER A 51 -2.12 -1.06 6.80
CA SER A 51 -1.75 -1.31 8.20
C SER A 51 -0.23 -1.38 8.36
N LEU A 52 0.29 -0.62 9.32
CA LEU A 52 1.71 -0.58 9.69
C LEU A 52 2.03 -1.53 10.85
N ALA A 53 1.03 -1.87 11.67
CA ALA A 53 1.15 -2.81 12.77
C ALA A 53 0.31 -4.07 12.48
N SER A 54 0.74 -5.20 13.04
CA SER A 54 -0.06 -6.42 13.04
C SER A 54 -1.31 -6.25 13.90
N LYS A 55 -2.40 -6.92 13.50
CA LYS A 55 -3.61 -7.01 14.32
C LYS A 55 -3.32 -7.78 15.61
N PRO A 56 -3.99 -7.45 16.73
CA PRO A 56 -3.92 -8.26 17.93
C PRO A 56 -4.47 -9.66 17.65
N LEU A 57 -3.88 -10.67 18.29
CA LEU A 57 -4.39 -12.03 18.22
C LEU A 57 -5.74 -12.11 18.94
N THR A 58 -6.64 -12.92 18.41
CA THR A 58 -7.88 -13.28 19.13
C THR A 58 -7.54 -14.28 20.25
N PRO A 59 -8.36 -14.40 21.31
CA PRO A 59 -8.08 -15.31 22.42
C PRO A 59 -7.85 -16.76 21.97
N LEU A 60 -8.65 -17.23 21.01
CA LEU A 60 -8.48 -18.56 20.41
C LEU A 60 -7.15 -18.69 19.65
N GLN A 61 -6.71 -17.63 18.97
CA GLN A 61 -5.42 -17.62 18.28
C GLN A 61 -4.25 -17.59 19.27
N GLU A 62 -4.40 -16.94 20.43
CA GLU A 62 -3.39 -16.95 21.50
C GLU A 62 -3.23 -18.36 22.08
N GLU A 63 -4.35 -19.03 22.40
CA GLU A 63 -4.35 -20.43 22.84
C GLU A 63 -3.71 -21.34 21.80
N MET A 64 -4.10 -21.21 20.52
CA MET A 64 -3.50 -21.98 19.43
C MET A 64 -2.01 -21.69 19.26
N ALA A 65 -1.58 -20.43 19.35
CA ALA A 65 -0.18 -20.06 19.25
C ALA A 65 0.65 -20.69 20.38
N SER A 66 0.14 -20.68 21.61
CA SER A 66 0.78 -21.33 22.74
C SER A 66 0.91 -22.84 22.56
N LEU A 67 -0.14 -23.50 22.04
CA LEU A 67 -0.13 -24.93 21.74
C LEU A 67 0.87 -25.26 20.62
N LEU A 68 0.89 -24.47 19.55
CA LEU A 68 1.83 -24.67 18.45
C LEU A 68 3.27 -24.49 18.90
N GLN A 69 3.54 -23.50 19.77
CA GLN A 69 4.86 -23.29 20.35
C GLN A 69 5.28 -24.48 21.24
N GLN A 70 4.37 -25.03 22.04
CA GLN A 70 4.63 -26.25 22.81
C GLN A 70 4.97 -27.44 21.91
N ILE A 71 4.15 -27.69 20.89
CA ILE A 71 4.38 -28.76 19.92
C ILE A 71 5.72 -28.59 19.20
N GLU A 72 6.07 -27.35 18.85
CA GLU A 72 7.36 -27.03 18.23
C GLU A 72 8.51 -27.40 19.17
N THR A 73 8.45 -27.00 20.44
CA THR A 73 9.50 -27.32 21.44
C THR A 73 9.61 -28.83 21.73
N GLU A 74 8.49 -29.54 21.81
CA GLU A 74 8.48 -30.99 22.08
C GLU A 74 9.02 -31.82 20.92
N LYS A 75 8.89 -31.31 19.69
CA LYS A 75 9.30 -32.01 18.47
C LYS A 75 10.62 -31.50 17.89
N SER A 76 11.15 -30.40 18.42
CA SER A 76 12.46 -29.87 18.03
C SER A 76 13.60 -30.68 18.64
N LEU A 77 14.74 -30.67 17.95
CA LEU A 77 16.00 -31.12 18.53
C LEU A 77 16.58 -30.02 19.43
N TYR A 78 17.51 -30.39 20.31
CA TYR A 78 18.25 -29.41 21.09
C TYR A 78 18.99 -28.42 20.19
N SER A 79 18.82 -27.15 20.48
CA SER A 79 19.58 -26.05 19.88
C SER A 79 21.00 -26.02 20.43
N ASP A 80 21.91 -25.36 19.71
CA ASP A 80 23.30 -25.16 20.16
C ASP A 80 23.36 -24.45 21.52
N HIS A 81 22.40 -23.55 21.79
CA HIS A 81 22.29 -22.84 23.05
C HIS A 81 21.93 -23.78 24.21
N GLU A 82 20.97 -24.68 24.01
CA GLU A 82 20.57 -25.67 25.03
C GLU A 82 21.68 -26.70 25.26
N LEU A 83 22.34 -27.17 24.20
CA LEU A 83 23.48 -28.09 24.31
C LEU A 83 24.62 -27.45 25.12
N ARG A 84 24.94 -26.18 24.84
CA ARG A 84 25.93 -25.42 25.61
C ARG A 84 25.53 -25.30 27.08
N ALA A 85 24.27 -24.96 27.37
CA ALA A 85 23.76 -24.84 28.73
C ALA A 85 23.85 -26.17 29.50
N LEU A 86 23.52 -27.30 28.85
CA LEU A 86 23.62 -28.63 29.42
C LEU A 86 25.07 -29.03 29.73
N ASP A 87 25.99 -28.75 28.81
CA ASP A 87 27.41 -29.07 28.99
C ASP A 87 28.07 -28.19 30.07
N GLU A 88 27.75 -26.90 30.12
CA GLU A 88 28.15 -25.99 31.20
C GLU A 88 27.61 -26.46 32.56
N GLY A 89 26.34 -26.84 32.65
CA GLY A 89 25.73 -27.40 33.86
C GLY A 89 26.45 -28.66 34.37
N ARG A 90 26.72 -29.61 33.47
CA ARG A 90 27.48 -30.84 33.81
C ARG A 90 28.89 -30.54 34.30
N ARG A 91 29.58 -29.56 33.71
CA ARG A 91 30.92 -29.14 34.15
C ARG A 91 30.86 -28.54 35.55
N LEU A 92 29.89 -27.68 35.82
CA LEU A 92 29.70 -27.07 37.14
C LEU A 92 29.37 -28.10 38.21
N GLU A 93 28.54 -29.10 37.91
CA GLU A 93 28.25 -30.22 38.83
C GLU A 93 29.49 -31.05 39.17
N LYS A 94 30.32 -31.37 38.17
CA LYS A 94 31.59 -32.09 38.38
C LYS A 94 32.57 -31.30 39.24
N LYS A 95 32.68 -29.99 39.00
CA LYS A 95 33.50 -29.08 39.81
C LYS A 95 32.99 -28.99 41.25
N LYS A 96 31.67 -28.91 41.46
CA LYS A 96 31.05 -28.94 42.80
C LYS A 96 31.24 -30.26 43.54
N ALA A 97 31.41 -31.37 42.82
CA ALA A 97 31.65 -32.69 43.38
C ALA A 97 33.15 -32.98 43.61
N ASP A 98 34.04 -31.98 43.44
CA ASP A 98 35.50 -32.06 43.60
C ASP A 98 36.16 -33.20 42.79
N LEU A 99 35.56 -33.62 41.66
CA LEU A 99 35.99 -34.86 41.00
C LEU A 99 37.13 -34.70 39.99
N TYR A 100 37.45 -33.51 39.46
CA TYR A 100 38.63 -33.23 38.61
C TYR A 100 38.91 -31.72 38.58
N ASP A 101 40.17 -31.31 38.67
CA ASP A 101 40.65 -29.93 38.45
C ASP A 101 41.39 -29.91 37.10
N ASP A 102 40.62 -29.96 36.00
CA ASP A 102 41.20 -29.81 34.67
C ASP A 102 41.37 -28.30 34.35
N GLU A 103 42.61 -27.92 34.05
CA GLU A 103 43.11 -26.57 33.75
C GLU A 103 42.70 -26.03 32.35
N ASP A 104 41.61 -26.52 31.76
CA ASP A 104 41.20 -26.05 30.44
C ASP A 104 40.29 -24.81 30.54
N GLU A 105 40.83 -23.71 30.03
CA GLU A 105 40.33 -22.35 30.09
C GLU A 105 38.84 -22.20 29.78
N GLN A 106 38.16 -21.84 30.86
CA GLN A 106 36.85 -21.21 31.03
C GLN A 106 36.39 -20.40 29.81
N ASP A 107 35.25 -20.80 29.22
CA ASP A 107 34.46 -19.87 28.43
C ASP A 107 34.14 -18.64 29.30
N ILE A 108 34.55 -17.46 28.85
CA ILE A 108 34.57 -16.23 29.66
C ILE A 108 33.14 -15.79 30.04
N LEU A 109 32.13 -16.25 29.29
CA LEU A 109 30.73 -15.94 29.51
C LEU A 109 29.93 -17.23 29.67
N LEU A 110 29.26 -17.37 30.80
CA LEU A 110 28.29 -18.44 31.01
C LEU A 110 27.04 -18.16 30.17
N VAL A 111 26.28 -19.19 29.83
CA VAL A 111 24.98 -19.03 29.16
C VAL A 111 24.06 -18.08 29.92
N GLN A 112 24.04 -18.18 31.26
CA GLN A 112 23.24 -17.29 32.12
C GLN A 112 23.66 -15.82 31.98
N ASP A 113 24.96 -15.53 31.90
CA ASP A 113 25.45 -14.16 31.71
C ASP A 113 25.00 -13.59 30.36
N VAL A 114 24.85 -14.44 29.34
CA VAL A 114 24.39 -14.05 28.00
C VAL A 114 22.88 -13.77 28.02
N GLU A 115 22.09 -14.62 28.66
CA GLU A 115 20.64 -14.43 28.85
C GLU A 115 20.36 -13.13 29.61
N ASP A 116 21.05 -12.89 30.73
CA ASP A 116 20.93 -11.66 31.52
C ASP A 116 21.24 -10.42 30.68
N ARG A 117 22.25 -10.47 29.81
CA ARG A 117 22.58 -9.36 28.91
C ARG A 117 21.50 -9.10 27.87
N TRP A 118 20.82 -10.14 27.39
CA TRP A 118 19.69 -9.98 26.48
C TRP A 118 18.48 -9.38 27.18
N GLU A 119 18.16 -9.84 28.39
CA GLU A 119 17.08 -9.28 29.20
C GLU A 119 17.32 -7.81 29.54
N GLN A 120 18.54 -7.45 29.94
CA GLN A 120 18.91 -6.07 30.21
C GLN A 120 18.68 -5.16 28.99
N ARG A 121 19.06 -5.62 27.78
CA ARG A 121 18.82 -4.88 26.54
C ARG A 121 17.34 -4.74 26.22
N PHE A 122 16.57 -5.81 26.43
CA PHE A 122 15.12 -5.80 26.22
C PHE A 122 14.42 -4.80 27.15
N VAL A 123 14.78 -4.79 28.43
CA VAL A 123 14.22 -3.86 29.43
C VAL A 123 14.63 -2.40 29.15
N GLN A 124 15.85 -2.17 28.65
CA GLN A 124 16.30 -0.83 28.25
C GLN A 124 15.53 -0.30 27.03
N PHE A 125 15.08 -1.18 26.15
CA PHE A 125 14.35 -0.81 24.94
C PHE A 125 12.89 -0.43 25.26
N LYS A 126 12.51 0.81 24.92
CA LYS A 126 11.13 1.29 25.05
C LYS A 126 10.45 1.27 23.68
N PRO A 127 9.39 0.47 23.49
CA PRO A 127 8.63 0.47 22.24
C PRO A 127 7.91 1.80 22.04
N GLY A 128 7.77 2.22 20.77
CA GLY A 128 7.09 3.46 20.40
C GLY A 128 5.58 3.45 20.71
N ALA A 129 5.03 4.63 21.05
CA ALA A 129 3.61 4.80 21.31
C ALA A 129 2.79 4.68 20.01
N ARG A 130 1.64 4.00 20.08
CA ARG A 130 0.79 3.69 18.90
C ARG A 130 -0.41 4.64 18.72
N ASN A 131 -0.52 5.72 19.50
CA ASN A 131 -1.79 6.41 19.71
C ASN A 131 -1.71 7.94 19.54
N ASP A 132 -1.44 8.41 18.33
CA ASP A 132 -1.77 9.80 17.97
C ASP A 132 -3.15 9.83 17.32
N ARG A 133 -4.08 10.65 17.85
CA ARG A 133 -5.50 10.64 17.42
C ARG A 133 -5.81 11.54 16.22
N THR A 134 -4.92 12.46 15.89
CA THR A 134 -5.16 13.54 14.89
C THR A 134 -4.37 13.36 13.59
N SER A 135 -3.50 12.35 13.50
CA SER A 135 -2.57 12.14 12.40
C SER A 135 -2.84 10.84 11.64
N LEU A 136 -2.12 10.65 10.53
CA LEU A 136 -1.99 9.38 9.80
C LEU A 136 -1.57 8.21 10.71
N ASN A 137 -0.95 8.51 11.86
CA ASN A 137 -0.46 7.53 12.84
C ASN A 137 -1.54 7.01 13.79
N ARG A 138 -2.82 7.36 13.59
CA ARG A 138 -3.94 6.78 14.35
C ARG A 138 -4.28 5.38 13.81
N LYS A 139 -4.51 4.39 14.69
CA LYS A 139 -4.98 3.04 14.29
C LYS A 139 -4.08 2.39 13.22
N LEU A 140 -2.87 2.03 13.65
CA LEU A 140 -1.82 1.45 12.80
C LEU A 140 -2.13 0.02 12.34
N ASP A 141 -3.04 -0.65 13.03
CA ASP A 141 -3.50 -2.03 12.81
C ASP A 141 -4.50 -2.17 11.65
N THR A 142 -5.11 -1.06 11.22
CA THR A 142 -6.20 -1.04 10.25
C THR A 142 -5.88 -0.17 9.05
N ASN A 143 -6.52 -0.47 7.92
CA ASN A 143 -6.40 0.35 6.71
C ASN A 143 -7.22 1.64 6.87
N LEU A 144 -6.62 2.78 6.56
CA LEU A 144 -7.33 4.06 6.54
C LEU A 144 -7.59 4.54 5.12
N VAL A 145 -8.73 5.21 4.93
CA VAL A 145 -9.14 5.82 3.68
C VAL A 145 -9.18 7.33 3.84
N LEU A 146 -8.63 8.06 2.88
CA LEU A 146 -8.68 9.51 2.86
C LEU A 146 -10.07 10.02 2.40
N LEU A 147 -10.65 10.92 3.19
CA LEU A 147 -11.81 11.73 2.84
C LEU A 147 -11.44 13.20 2.78
N VAL A 148 -12.08 13.93 1.88
CA VAL A 148 -11.94 15.38 1.74
C VAL A 148 -13.32 16.03 1.84
N ARG A 149 -13.38 17.19 2.49
CA ARG A 149 -14.59 18.02 2.57
C ARG A 149 -14.64 18.95 1.36
N GLU A 150 -15.57 18.69 0.44
CA GLU A 150 -15.81 19.52 -0.74
C GLU A 150 -17.11 20.32 -0.60
N LYS A 151 -17.13 21.53 -1.15
CA LYS A 151 -18.34 22.36 -1.21
C LYS A 151 -19.08 22.08 -2.51
N LEU A 152 -20.27 21.51 -2.42
CA LEU A 152 -21.16 21.25 -3.56
C LEU A 152 -22.32 22.23 -3.50
N GLY A 153 -22.17 23.39 -4.16
CA GLY A 153 -23.09 24.51 -4.00
C GLY A 153 -22.94 25.12 -2.61
N ASP A 154 -24.03 25.18 -1.85
CA ASP A 154 -24.05 25.72 -0.48
C ASP A 154 -23.86 24.65 0.61
N GLU A 155 -23.82 23.36 0.25
CA GLU A 155 -23.62 22.25 1.19
C GLU A 155 -22.16 21.78 1.20
N ASP A 156 -21.58 21.69 2.41
CA ASP A 156 -20.29 21.01 2.64
C ASP A 156 -20.53 19.50 2.76
N VAL A 157 -19.96 18.70 1.85
CA VAL A 157 -20.14 17.25 1.79
C VAL A 157 -18.79 16.53 1.86
N TRP A 158 -18.71 15.48 2.67
CA TRP A 158 -17.56 14.59 2.70
C TRP A 158 -17.59 13.63 1.52
N MET A 159 -16.53 13.60 0.73
CA MET A 159 -16.37 12.70 -0.41
C MET A 159 -14.93 12.23 -0.55
N LEU A 160 -14.71 11.30 -1.50
CA LEU A 160 -13.36 10.97 -1.91
C LEU A 160 -12.82 12.12 -2.76
N PRO A 161 -11.52 12.43 -2.66
CA PRO A 161 -10.94 13.47 -3.49
C PRO A 161 -11.13 13.19 -4.98
N GLN A 162 -11.64 14.17 -5.71
CA GLN A 162 -12.02 14.02 -7.11
C GLN A 162 -11.64 15.25 -7.94
N ALA A 163 -11.41 15.05 -9.23
CA ALA A 163 -11.23 16.13 -10.19
C ALA A 163 -12.01 15.86 -11.47
N GLU A 164 -12.34 16.93 -12.18
CA GLU A 164 -12.92 16.84 -13.50
C GLU A 164 -11.88 16.39 -14.53
N TRP A 165 -12.31 15.47 -15.40
CA TRP A 165 -11.49 14.97 -16.50
C TRP A 165 -11.32 16.03 -17.57
N GLN A 166 -10.10 16.16 -18.08
CA GLN A 166 -9.76 17.10 -19.14
C GLN A 166 -9.43 16.36 -20.45
N PRO A 167 -9.79 16.93 -21.62
CA PRO A 167 -9.44 16.34 -22.91
C PRO A 167 -7.93 16.22 -23.06
N GLY A 168 -7.44 15.02 -23.37
CA GLY A 168 -6.01 14.73 -23.53
C GLY A 168 -5.37 13.98 -22.34
N GLU A 169 -6.08 13.82 -21.22
CA GLU A 169 -5.64 13.02 -20.06
C GLU A 169 -6.34 11.64 -20.04
N THR A 170 -5.70 10.64 -19.43
CA THR A 170 -6.39 9.38 -19.06
C THR A 170 -7.18 9.60 -17.76
N LEU A 171 -8.23 8.79 -17.53
CA LEU A 171 -8.98 8.85 -16.26
C LEU A 171 -8.09 8.54 -15.04
N GLY A 172 -7.11 7.65 -15.20
CA GLY A 172 -6.09 7.38 -14.20
C GLY A 172 -5.21 8.62 -13.95
N GLY A 173 -4.76 9.29 -15.02
CA GLY A 173 -4.00 10.54 -14.93
C GLY A 173 -4.79 11.67 -14.24
N THR A 174 -6.11 11.73 -14.41
CA THR A 174 -6.96 12.66 -13.63
C THR A 174 -6.91 12.36 -12.13
N ALA A 175 -6.85 11.09 -11.72
CA ALA A 175 -6.70 10.71 -10.32
C ALA A 175 -5.26 10.93 -9.78
N GLU A 176 -4.24 10.86 -10.63
CA GLU A 176 -2.88 11.30 -10.27
C GLU A 176 -2.83 12.81 -10.05
N ARG A 177 -3.52 13.58 -10.90
CA ARG A 177 -3.64 15.04 -10.75
C ARG A 177 -4.40 15.44 -9.48
N THR A 178 -5.41 14.67 -9.05
CA THR A 178 -6.06 14.95 -7.75
C THR A 178 -5.08 14.78 -6.60
N LEU A 179 -4.25 13.72 -6.61
CA LEU A 179 -3.21 13.53 -5.60
C LEU A 179 -2.24 14.72 -5.56
N ALA A 180 -1.74 15.16 -6.72
CA ALA A 180 -0.83 16.30 -6.81
C ALA A 180 -1.46 17.61 -6.27
N THR A 181 -2.75 17.82 -6.55
CA THR A 181 -3.50 19.01 -6.09
C THR A 181 -3.69 19.01 -4.57
N LEU A 182 -3.91 17.84 -3.97
CA LEU A 182 -4.16 17.71 -2.54
C LEU A 182 -2.89 17.77 -1.70
N SER A 183 -1.82 17.14 -2.18
CA SER A 183 -0.61 16.89 -1.39
C SER A 183 0.42 18.00 -1.49
N GLU A 184 0.26 18.96 -2.43
CA GLU A 184 1.27 19.99 -2.73
C GLU A 184 2.69 19.36 -2.81
N ASN A 185 2.76 18.16 -3.40
CA ASN A 185 3.95 17.32 -3.62
C ASN A 185 4.56 16.60 -2.41
N ASN A 186 3.91 16.56 -1.24
CA ASN A 186 4.45 15.88 -0.04
C ASN A 186 4.03 14.42 0.11
N MET A 187 3.34 13.83 -0.86
CA MET A 187 2.85 12.45 -0.78
C MET A 187 3.22 11.63 -2.01
N GLU A 188 3.69 10.42 -1.75
CA GLU A 188 3.95 9.40 -2.75
C GLU A 188 2.89 8.31 -2.64
N ALA A 189 2.15 8.12 -3.72
CA ALA A 189 1.12 7.10 -3.81
C ALA A 189 1.34 6.17 -5.00
N GLN A 190 1.16 4.87 -4.77
CA GLN A 190 1.22 3.84 -5.79
C GLN A 190 -0.18 3.49 -6.25
N PHE A 191 -0.48 3.75 -7.53
CA PHE A 191 -1.76 3.40 -8.14
C PHE A 191 -1.84 1.91 -8.46
N LEU A 192 -2.99 1.30 -8.12
CA LEU A 192 -3.23 -0.13 -8.34
C LEU A 192 -3.93 -0.34 -9.68
N GLY A 193 -3.15 -0.30 -10.76
CA GLY A 193 -3.62 -0.50 -12.13
C GLY A 193 -4.36 0.71 -12.70
N ASN A 194 -4.67 0.64 -14.00
CA ASN A 194 -5.31 1.73 -14.75
C ASN A 194 -6.84 1.56 -14.91
N ALA A 195 -7.41 0.51 -14.35
CA ALA A 195 -8.85 0.27 -14.41
C ALA A 195 -9.54 0.88 -13.19
N PRO A 196 -10.70 1.54 -13.35
CA PRO A 196 -11.46 2.04 -12.22
C PRO A 196 -12.04 0.88 -11.40
N CYS A 197 -11.92 0.96 -10.07
CA CYS A 197 -12.41 -0.05 -9.13
C CYS A 197 -13.93 0.03 -8.92
N GLY A 198 -14.54 1.16 -9.25
CA GLY A 198 -15.97 1.38 -9.12
C GLY A 198 -16.42 2.66 -9.81
N HIS A 199 -17.73 2.86 -9.87
CA HIS A 199 -18.28 4.11 -10.37
C HIS A 199 -19.53 4.52 -9.60
N TYR A 200 -19.79 5.81 -9.54
CA TYR A 200 -21.00 6.38 -8.96
C TYR A 200 -21.62 7.40 -9.91
N LYS A 201 -22.95 7.37 -10.03
CA LYS A 201 -23.70 8.26 -10.91
C LYS A 201 -24.63 9.10 -10.06
N PHE A 202 -24.56 10.42 -10.20
CA PHE A 202 -25.51 11.32 -9.56
C PHE A 202 -25.96 12.43 -10.50
N LYS A 203 -27.08 13.04 -10.14
CA LYS A 203 -27.62 14.22 -10.80
C LYS A 203 -27.35 15.41 -9.90
N PHE A 204 -26.95 16.55 -10.46
CA PHE A 204 -26.78 17.75 -9.67
C PHE A 204 -28.12 18.19 -9.05
N PRO A 205 -28.11 18.87 -7.89
CA PRO A 205 -29.30 19.51 -7.32
C PRO A 205 -29.93 20.46 -8.35
N GLN A 206 -31.25 20.64 -8.31
CA GLN A 206 -31.98 21.42 -9.33
C GLN A 206 -31.43 22.85 -9.50
N ALA A 207 -30.90 23.44 -8.42
CA ALA A 207 -30.30 24.78 -8.42
C ALA A 207 -29.06 24.95 -9.33
N LEU A 208 -28.32 23.87 -9.59
CA LEU A 208 -27.08 23.91 -10.39
C LEU A 208 -27.24 23.25 -11.77
N ARG A 209 -28.48 22.90 -12.18
CA ARG A 209 -28.72 22.23 -13.46
C ARG A 209 -28.75 23.25 -14.59
N THR A 210 -27.77 23.17 -15.47
CA THR A 210 -27.80 23.79 -16.81
C THR A 210 -28.10 22.70 -17.85
N GLU A 211 -28.59 23.06 -19.04
CA GLU A 211 -28.90 22.09 -20.12
C GLU A 211 -27.69 21.22 -20.50
N SER A 212 -26.47 21.76 -20.37
CA SER A 212 -25.21 21.04 -20.57
C SER A 212 -24.76 20.21 -19.37
N ASN A 213 -25.14 20.59 -18.14
CA ASN A 213 -24.53 20.12 -16.88
C ASN A 213 -25.57 19.44 -15.98
N LEU A 214 -26.12 18.32 -16.44
CA LEU A 214 -27.23 17.66 -15.76
C LEU A 214 -26.77 16.57 -14.77
N ARG A 215 -25.71 15.84 -15.10
CA ARG A 215 -25.31 14.62 -14.38
C ARG A 215 -23.79 14.46 -14.33
N ALA A 216 -23.31 13.71 -13.36
CA ALA A 216 -21.91 13.36 -13.22
C ALA A 216 -21.71 11.85 -13.03
N LYS A 217 -20.64 11.32 -13.61
CA LYS A 217 -20.13 9.97 -13.37
C LYS A 217 -18.76 10.09 -12.72
N VAL A 218 -18.65 9.56 -11.52
CA VAL A 218 -17.39 9.47 -10.78
C VAL A 218 -16.82 8.07 -10.99
N PHE A 219 -15.56 7.97 -11.38
CA PHE A 219 -14.81 6.73 -11.48
C PHE A 219 -13.78 6.68 -10.36
N PHE A 220 -13.77 5.61 -9.57
CA PHE A 220 -12.87 5.46 -8.43
C PHE A 220 -11.60 4.71 -8.83
N PHE A 221 -10.45 5.27 -8.52
CA PHE A 221 -9.14 4.62 -8.66
C PHE A 221 -8.54 4.37 -7.29
N LYS A 222 -7.94 3.20 -7.10
CA LYS A 222 -7.33 2.82 -5.83
C LYS A 222 -5.84 3.13 -5.86
N ALA A 223 -5.36 3.77 -4.80
CA ALA A 223 -3.95 4.02 -4.60
C ALA A 223 -3.54 3.70 -3.16
N LEU A 224 -2.30 3.25 -2.99
CA LEU A 224 -1.68 3.00 -1.68
C LEU A 224 -0.74 4.15 -1.35
N LEU A 225 -0.87 4.72 -0.16
CA LEU A 225 0.08 5.68 0.37
C LEU A 225 1.37 4.94 0.76
N LEU A 226 2.48 5.29 0.11
CA LEU A 226 3.80 4.73 0.42
C LEU A 226 4.50 5.56 1.49
N THR A 227 4.59 6.86 1.26
CA THR A 227 5.30 7.80 2.12
C THR A 227 4.67 9.17 1.98
N GLY A 228 4.66 9.93 3.08
CA GLY A 228 4.15 11.29 3.10
C GLY A 228 3.10 11.49 4.17
N ASP A 229 3.13 12.68 4.75
CA ASP A 229 2.19 13.12 5.75
C ASP A 229 1.35 14.29 5.23
N PHE A 230 0.15 14.44 5.78
CA PHE A 230 -0.61 15.67 5.59
C PHE A 230 0.12 16.80 6.34
N SER A 231 0.87 17.62 5.61
CA SER A 231 1.42 18.86 6.17
C SER A 231 0.27 19.70 6.73
N GLN A 232 0.35 20.05 8.01
CA GLN A 232 -0.65 20.83 8.74
C GLN A 232 -0.73 22.31 8.29
N ALA A 233 -0.18 22.64 7.12
CA ALA A 233 -0.22 23.98 6.56
C ALA A 233 -1.67 24.36 6.18
N GLY A 234 -2.36 25.01 7.11
CA GLY A 234 -3.53 25.87 6.86
C GLY A 234 -4.88 25.20 6.58
N LYS A 235 -4.95 23.88 6.39
CA LYS A 235 -6.18 23.15 5.98
C LYS A 235 -6.75 22.23 7.07
N GLN A 236 -6.61 22.61 8.35
CA GLN A 236 -7.21 21.88 9.46
C GLN A 236 -8.73 21.78 9.24
N GLY A 237 -9.23 20.57 8.96
CA GLY A 237 -10.65 20.30 8.67
C GLY A 237 -11.03 20.07 7.20
N GLN A 238 -10.08 20.07 6.26
CA GLN A 238 -10.36 19.70 4.86
C GLN A 238 -10.21 18.20 4.60
N HIS A 239 -9.38 17.49 5.35
CA HIS A 239 -9.14 16.06 5.14
C HIS A 239 -9.25 15.28 6.43
N VAL A 240 -9.73 14.04 6.33
CA VAL A 240 -9.80 13.08 7.45
C VAL A 240 -9.46 11.70 6.91
N CYS A 241 -8.56 10.99 7.59
CA CYS A 241 -8.30 9.57 7.32
C CYS A 241 -9.23 8.74 8.21
N VAL A 242 -10.06 7.88 7.64
CA VAL A 242 -11.19 7.19 8.32
C VAL A 242 -11.11 5.67 8.07
N ILE A 243 -11.56 4.85 9.03
CA ILE A 243 -11.70 3.40 8.83
C ILE A 243 -13.00 3.11 8.07
N LYS A 244 -13.09 1.94 7.45
CA LYS A 244 -14.31 1.45 6.81
C LYS A 244 -15.57 1.51 7.69
N ASP A 245 -15.45 1.26 8.99
CA ASP A 245 -16.59 1.30 9.93
C ASP A 245 -17.08 2.73 10.17
N GLU A 246 -16.15 3.64 10.44
CA GLU A 246 -16.43 5.08 10.65
C GLU A 246 -16.92 5.76 9.35
N LEU A 247 -16.74 5.14 8.19
CA LEU A 247 -17.12 5.70 6.88
C LEU A 247 -18.62 6.02 6.77
N SER A 248 -19.49 5.32 7.52
CA SER A 248 -20.93 5.57 7.52
C SER A 248 -21.35 6.90 8.13
N ASP A 249 -20.53 7.47 8.99
CA ASP A 249 -20.88 8.71 9.68
C ASP A 249 -20.67 9.93 8.76
N TYR A 250 -19.81 9.79 7.74
CA TYR A 250 -19.42 10.87 6.84
C TYR A 250 -20.13 10.82 5.47
N LEU A 251 -20.26 9.64 4.87
CA LEU A 251 -20.69 9.51 3.48
C LEU A 251 -22.21 9.31 3.35
N LYS A 252 -22.82 9.95 2.34
CA LYS A 252 -24.23 9.70 1.97
C LYS A 252 -24.45 8.19 1.67
N PRO A 253 -25.58 7.59 2.08
CA PRO A 253 -25.76 6.12 2.07
C PRO A 253 -25.62 5.48 0.68
N LYS A 254 -26.12 6.14 -0.37
CA LYS A 254 -26.01 5.65 -1.76
C LYS A 254 -24.56 5.67 -2.26
N TYR A 255 -23.79 6.66 -1.85
CA TYR A 255 -22.38 6.79 -2.22
C TYR A 255 -21.54 5.78 -1.46
N LEU A 256 -21.76 5.67 -0.15
CA LEU A 256 -21.14 4.67 0.71
C LEU A 256 -21.35 3.24 0.21
N ALA A 257 -22.56 2.90 -0.26
CA ALA A 257 -22.85 1.57 -0.79
C ALA A 257 -21.96 1.22 -1.99
N GLN A 258 -21.58 2.18 -2.84
CA GLN A 258 -20.63 1.92 -3.93
C GLN A 258 -19.19 1.84 -3.43
N VAL A 259 -18.81 2.71 -2.49
CA VAL A 259 -17.44 2.74 -1.93
C VAL A 259 -17.14 1.43 -1.17
N ARG A 260 -18.07 0.94 -0.35
CA ARG A 260 -17.91 -0.32 0.39
C ARG A 260 -17.72 -1.56 -0.48
N ARG A 261 -18.11 -1.52 -1.77
CA ARG A 261 -17.97 -2.68 -2.67
C ARG A 261 -16.53 -2.96 -3.06
N PHE A 262 -15.68 -1.94 -3.14
CA PHE A 262 -14.27 -2.10 -3.50
C PHE A 262 -13.30 -1.89 -2.32
N LEU A 263 -13.78 -1.37 -1.18
CA LEU A 263 -13.02 -1.32 0.06
C LEU A 263 -13.00 -2.70 0.75
N LEU A 264 -11.90 -3.42 0.58
CA LEU A 264 -11.62 -4.64 1.33
C LEU A 264 -11.21 -4.32 2.76
N ASP A 265 -11.75 -5.08 3.70
CA ASP A 265 -11.34 -5.08 5.10
C ASP A 265 -11.06 -6.53 5.44
N LEU A 266 -9.77 -6.85 5.49
CA LEU A 266 -9.20 -8.17 5.77
C LEU A 266 -8.52 -8.06 7.12
#